data_AF-A0A2N2FMB2-F1
#
_entry.id   AF-A0A2N2FMB2-F1
#
_cell.length_a   1.000
_cell.length_b   1.000
_cell.length_c   1.000
_cell.angle_alpha   90.00
_cell.angle_beta   90.00
_cell.angle_gamma   90.00
#
_symmetry.space_group_name_H-M   'P 1'
#
loop_
_entity.id
_entity.type
_entity.pdbx_description
1 polymer ?
#
loop_
_entity_poly.entity_id
_entity_poly.type
_entity_poly.pdbx_seq_one_letter_code
_entity_poly.pdbx_strand_id
1 'polypeptide(L)'
;HSTDGTTDILKKFAAKYPHVHHIIPRRRDLGIGGCWNEAIYSPHCGRYVVQLDSDDLYSSPQTLQKIVNILRQGKYAMVVGSYTLVNERLKPIPPGLIDHREWTQTNGHNNLLRVNGMGAPRAFDSSVIRRVGFPNVSYGEDYAVALRITREYKIGRIYESLYLCRRWKNNTDARLSVEKQNANNLYKDKLRSAEIEARKLVNKEEPSRDSRRIFAEFDGGKDLSLLLLCQSLYDSQKKSWPRLADACRDLASVRTRKLPGVYKVYLQYNPARAVSSGAAVDAESIKNRACFLCENNLPARQLGVLYRNQYLILCNPAPIFKKHFTVVALRHEAQEIAPSISRLLQLSFDLSPDYNVFYNGPCCGASAPDHLHFQAVPKKDLPFLRELKKLTPVREKSSVKYSRGNASGRSVIVLESKNAKALEEQFVNLLKTAHKIHKTKDEAQVNVLCDYAGNRLRLIVFLRRKHRPDAYFAAGENRIFVSPGAVDMAGVIITPLLENYSHLDYHAICDIYREVSWPEGMMDTLLKEL
;
A
#
# COMPACT_ATOMS: atom_id res chain seq x y z
N HIS A 1 5.02 43.32 16.29
CA HIS A 1 5.65 44.17 17.32
C HIS A 1 4.61 45.13 17.83
N SER A 2 4.33 45.12 19.13
CA SER A 2 3.41 46.09 19.72
C SER A 2 4.04 47.47 19.75
N THR A 3 3.27 48.48 19.33
CA THR A 3 3.66 49.90 19.34
C THR A 3 3.01 50.66 20.49
N ASP A 4 2.04 50.04 21.16
CA ASP A 4 1.54 50.49 22.46
C ASP A 4 2.44 49.94 23.57
N GLY A 5 2.39 50.56 24.76
CA GLY A 5 3.24 50.22 25.91
C GLY A 5 3.12 48.79 26.44
N THR A 6 2.47 47.87 25.72
CA THR A 6 2.35 46.43 26.00
C THR A 6 3.70 45.80 26.34
N THR A 7 4.76 46.10 25.61
CA THR A 7 6.10 45.55 25.89
C THR A 7 6.57 45.90 27.30
N ASP A 8 6.37 47.13 27.74
CA ASP A 8 6.81 47.59 29.06
C ASP A 8 5.91 47.07 30.18
N ILE A 9 4.61 46.90 29.91
CA ILE A 9 3.70 46.20 30.82
C ILE A 9 4.14 44.75 31.02
N LEU A 10 4.36 44.00 29.93
CA LEU A 10 4.77 42.59 29.99
C LEU A 10 6.12 42.39 30.67
N LYS A 11 7.08 43.32 30.49
CA LYS A 11 8.36 43.29 31.24
C LYS A 11 8.15 43.35 32.75
N LYS A 12 7.25 44.21 33.24
CA LYS A 12 6.92 44.31 34.67
C LYS A 12 6.31 43.00 35.19
N PHE A 13 5.43 42.37 34.42
CA PHE A 13 4.85 41.07 34.77
C PHE A 13 5.88 39.94 34.76
N ALA A 14 6.73 39.85 33.74
CA ALA A 14 7.78 38.85 33.65
C ALA A 14 8.82 38.96 34.78
N ALA A 15 9.10 40.19 35.26
CA ALA A 15 9.96 40.41 36.42
C ALA A 15 9.32 39.93 37.75
N LYS A 16 7.98 39.97 37.84
CA LYS A 16 7.23 39.59 39.04
C LYS A 16 6.84 38.11 39.08
N TYR A 17 6.53 37.52 37.93
CA TYR A 17 5.98 36.17 37.82
C TYR A 17 6.92 35.27 36.99
N PRO A 18 7.59 34.29 37.61
CA PRO A 18 8.65 33.51 36.96
C PRO A 18 8.15 32.61 35.82
N HIS A 19 6.85 32.36 35.74
CA HIS A 19 6.20 31.58 34.70
C HIS A 19 5.71 32.42 33.50
N VAL A 20 5.90 33.75 33.55
CA VAL A 20 5.56 34.66 32.45
C VAL A 20 6.82 34.96 31.65
N HIS A 21 6.90 34.38 30.45
CA HIS A 21 8.02 34.59 29.53
C HIS A 21 7.56 35.46 28.36
N HIS A 22 8.10 36.67 28.24
CA HIS A 22 7.83 37.56 27.11
C HIS A 22 8.86 37.33 26.00
N ILE A 23 8.41 36.73 24.89
CA ILE A 23 9.24 36.47 23.71
C ILE A 23 9.02 37.60 22.71
N ILE A 24 10.11 38.30 22.36
CA ILE A 24 10.10 39.34 21.33
C ILE A 24 10.77 38.76 20.08
N PRO A 25 10.02 38.49 18.99
CA PRO A 25 10.60 37.93 17.78
C PRO A 25 11.61 38.89 17.15
N ARG A 26 12.73 38.37 16.64
CA ARG A 26 13.70 39.19 15.89
C ARG A 26 13.12 39.70 14.57
N ARG A 27 12.28 38.89 13.94
CA ARG A 27 11.57 39.20 12.70
C ARG A 27 10.46 40.22 12.94
N ARG A 28 10.20 41.06 11.94
CA ARG A 28 9.16 42.10 11.98
C ARG A 28 7.97 41.80 11.06
N ASP A 29 8.06 40.75 10.25
CA ASP A 29 7.07 40.33 9.25
C ASP A 29 6.13 39.21 9.75
N LEU A 30 6.14 38.92 11.05
CA LEU A 30 5.30 37.88 11.63
C LEU A 30 3.87 38.39 11.84
N GLY A 31 2.91 37.67 11.23
CA GLY A 31 1.51 37.71 11.61
C GLY A 31 1.23 36.85 12.85
N ILE A 32 -0.05 36.69 13.19
CA ILE A 32 -0.48 35.94 14.39
C ILE A 32 0.08 34.50 14.37
N GLY A 33 -0.02 33.79 13.25
CA GLY A 33 0.52 32.43 13.13
C GLY A 33 2.05 32.36 13.21
N GLY A 34 2.76 33.40 12.76
CA GLY A 34 4.20 33.52 12.96
C GLY A 34 4.58 33.65 14.44
N CYS A 35 3.84 34.49 15.18
CA CYS A 35 4.01 34.62 16.62
C CYS A 35 3.67 33.32 17.38
N TRP A 36 2.65 32.58 16.93
CA TRP A 36 2.37 31.24 17.43
C TRP A 36 3.57 30.29 17.26
N ASN A 37 4.23 30.32 16.11
CA ASN A 37 5.42 29.50 15.88
C ASN A 37 6.55 29.84 16.86
N GLU A 38 6.85 31.11 17.07
CA GLU A 38 7.84 31.56 18.07
C GLU A 38 7.52 31.02 19.47
N ALA A 39 6.23 31.01 19.85
CA ALA A 39 5.79 30.46 21.12
C ALA A 39 5.94 28.93 21.19
N ILE A 40 5.46 28.16 20.20
CA ILE A 40 5.44 26.69 20.30
C ILE A 40 6.84 26.07 20.21
N TYR A 41 7.78 26.68 19.48
CA TYR A 41 9.16 26.19 19.37
C TYR A 41 10.08 26.72 20.48
N SER A 42 9.59 27.63 21.33
CA SER A 42 10.34 28.11 22.48
C SER A 42 10.66 26.98 23.47
N PRO A 43 11.86 26.99 24.10
CA PRO A 43 12.18 26.05 25.18
C PRO A 43 11.26 26.20 26.40
N HIS A 44 10.58 27.34 26.54
CA HIS A 44 9.60 27.57 27.61
C HIS A 44 8.26 26.88 27.36
N CYS A 45 8.01 26.39 26.13
CA CYS A 45 6.76 25.72 25.78
C CYS A 45 6.78 24.25 26.21
N GLY A 46 5.89 23.93 27.16
CA GLY A 46 5.73 22.59 27.72
C GLY A 46 4.97 21.62 26.81
N ARG A 47 4.35 20.60 27.43
CA ARG A 47 3.65 19.52 26.71
C ARG A 47 2.34 19.98 26.06
N TYR A 48 1.61 20.88 26.68
CA TYR A 48 0.30 21.33 26.19
C TYR A 48 0.34 22.82 25.89
N VAL A 49 -0.23 23.17 24.75
CA VAL A 49 -0.30 24.52 24.22
C VAL A 49 -1.76 24.95 24.24
N VAL A 50 -2.12 26.05 24.89
CA VAL A 50 -3.51 26.52 24.98
C VAL A 50 -3.58 27.97 24.54
N GLN A 51 -4.52 28.27 23.66
CA GLN A 51 -4.78 29.64 23.18
C GLN A 51 -5.32 30.54 24.29
N LEU A 52 -4.82 31.78 24.29
CA LEU A 52 -5.47 32.94 24.87
C LEU A 52 -5.07 34.18 24.07
N ASP A 53 -6.03 34.78 23.38
CA ASP A 53 -5.82 36.02 22.65
C ASP A 53 -5.67 37.17 23.65
N SER A 54 -4.87 38.18 23.30
CA SER A 54 -4.40 39.20 24.25
C SER A 54 -5.49 40.10 24.83
N ASP A 55 -6.66 40.15 24.20
CA ASP A 55 -7.83 40.93 24.61
C ASP A 55 -8.95 40.08 25.25
N ASP A 56 -8.73 38.78 25.41
CA ASP A 56 -9.70 37.80 25.92
C ASP A 56 -9.32 37.24 27.30
N LEU A 57 -10.21 36.42 27.88
CA LEU A 57 -10.00 35.82 29.20
C LEU A 57 -10.47 34.36 29.24
N TYR A 58 -9.84 33.56 30.10
CA TYR A 58 -10.45 32.31 30.53
C TYR A 58 -11.66 32.58 31.43
N SER A 59 -12.70 31.76 31.29
CA SER A 59 -13.93 31.91 32.07
C SER A 59 -13.75 31.58 33.56
N SER A 60 -12.72 30.80 33.93
CA SER A 60 -12.50 30.36 35.30
C SER A 60 -11.03 29.97 35.54
N PRO A 61 -10.53 30.03 36.80
CA PRO A 61 -9.21 29.50 37.17
C PRO A 61 -9.02 28.00 36.89
N GLN A 62 -10.11 27.25 36.72
CA GLN A 62 -10.09 25.80 36.45
C GLN A 62 -10.06 25.48 34.94
N THR A 63 -10.16 26.47 34.05
CA THR A 63 -10.24 26.27 32.59
C THR A 63 -9.10 25.40 32.05
N LEU A 64 -7.85 25.75 32.36
CA LEU A 64 -6.69 25.01 31.86
C LEU A 64 -6.68 23.56 32.32
N GLN A 65 -7.07 23.32 33.58
CA GLN A 65 -7.12 21.97 34.14
C GLN A 65 -8.19 21.11 33.42
N LYS A 66 -9.37 21.67 33.12
CA LYS A 66 -10.42 20.98 32.36
C LYS A 66 -9.94 20.56 30.98
N ILE A 67 -9.25 21.45 30.26
CA ILE A 67 -8.70 21.19 28.92
C ILE A 67 -7.63 20.08 28.99
N VAL A 68 -6.67 20.21 29.91
CA VAL A 68 -5.57 19.25 30.08
C VAL A 68 -6.09 17.87 30.49
N ASN A 69 -7.12 17.80 31.33
CA ASN A 69 -7.75 16.53 31.69
C ASN A 69 -8.26 15.79 30.45
N ILE A 70 -8.92 16.49 29.52
CA ILE A 70 -9.42 15.86 28.29
C ILE A 70 -8.28 15.44 27.35
N LEU A 71 -7.26 16.28 27.20
CA LEU A 71 -6.04 15.93 26.45
C LEU A 71 -5.32 14.70 27.02
N ARG A 72 -5.45 14.43 28.33
CA ARG A 72 -4.86 13.26 28.99
C ARG A 72 -5.75 12.03 28.96
N GLN A 73 -7.07 12.22 29.09
CA GLN A 73 -8.06 11.13 29.13
C GLN A 73 -8.22 10.46 27.76
N GLY A 74 -8.14 11.22 26.67
CA GLY A 74 -8.25 10.71 25.31
C GLY A 74 -6.93 10.76 24.54
N LYS A 75 -6.82 9.94 23.48
CA LYS A 75 -5.75 10.06 22.47
C LYS A 75 -6.04 11.23 21.51
N TYR A 76 -6.28 12.42 22.05
CA TYR A 76 -6.60 13.62 21.26
C TYR A 76 -5.34 14.43 20.97
N ALA A 77 -5.16 14.84 19.72
CA ALA A 77 -4.08 15.76 19.35
C ALA A 77 -4.43 17.23 19.66
N MET A 78 -5.71 17.53 19.70
CA MET A 78 -6.24 18.86 19.96
C MET A 78 -7.56 18.77 20.73
N VAL A 79 -7.80 19.76 21.58
CA VAL A 79 -9.05 19.96 22.30
C VAL A 79 -9.58 21.36 22.01
N VAL A 80 -10.89 21.47 21.83
CA VAL A 80 -11.55 22.73 21.49
C VAL A 80 -12.67 23.01 22.46
N GLY A 81 -12.64 24.20 23.06
CA GLY A 81 -13.70 24.67 23.95
C GLY A 81 -14.77 25.50 23.26
N SER A 82 -15.73 25.93 24.08
CA SER A 82 -16.78 26.89 23.74
C SER A 82 -16.50 28.22 24.41
N TYR A 83 -17.02 29.30 23.86
CA TYR A 83 -16.76 30.65 24.35
C TYR A 83 -18.02 31.49 24.43
N THR A 84 -18.04 32.46 25.36
CA THR A 84 -19.12 33.43 25.51
C THR A 84 -18.65 34.80 25.03
N LEU A 85 -19.45 35.46 24.20
CA LEU A 85 -19.22 36.85 23.81
C LEU A 85 -19.56 37.78 24.97
N VAL A 86 -18.63 38.67 25.31
CA VAL A 86 -18.81 39.66 26.38
C VAL A 86 -18.39 41.06 25.91
N ASN A 87 -18.94 42.09 26.54
CA ASN A 87 -18.47 43.47 26.35
C ASN A 87 -17.23 43.78 27.21
N GLU A 88 -16.73 45.01 27.12
CA GLU A 88 -15.60 45.53 27.91
C GLU A 88 -15.78 45.38 29.44
N ARG A 89 -17.03 45.30 29.92
CA ARG A 89 -17.38 45.10 31.33
C ARG A 89 -17.67 43.64 31.69
N LEU A 90 -17.29 42.70 30.82
CA LEU A 90 -17.52 41.25 30.94
C LEU A 90 -18.98 40.83 31.02
N LYS A 91 -19.92 41.69 30.61
CA LYS A 91 -21.33 41.30 30.52
C LYS A 91 -21.58 40.56 29.20
N PRO A 92 -22.29 39.42 29.21
CA PRO A 92 -22.65 38.70 27.98
C PRO A 92 -23.37 39.61 26.98
N ILE A 93 -23.02 39.45 25.71
CA ILE A 93 -23.68 40.14 24.60
C ILE A 93 -24.20 39.10 23.59
N PRO A 94 -25.29 39.40 22.86
CA PRO A 94 -25.79 38.48 21.84
C PRO A 94 -24.72 38.12 20.79
N PRO A 95 -24.72 36.89 20.26
CA PRO A 95 -25.59 35.74 20.59
C PRO A 95 -25.30 35.02 21.92
N GLY A 96 -24.29 35.44 22.70
CA GLY A 96 -23.93 34.80 23.97
C GLY A 96 -22.94 33.64 23.78
N LEU A 97 -23.33 32.41 24.13
CA LEU A 97 -22.50 31.21 24.04
C LEU A 97 -22.38 30.73 22.59
N ILE A 98 -21.15 30.46 22.17
CA ILE A 98 -20.80 29.80 20.91
C ILE A 98 -20.13 28.46 21.22
N ASP A 99 -20.84 27.36 20.99
CA ASP A 99 -20.40 26.00 21.35
C ASP A 99 -20.21 25.04 20.16
N HIS A 100 -20.65 25.45 18.97
CA HIS A 100 -20.60 24.70 17.72
C HIS A 100 -21.09 23.24 17.87
N ARG A 101 -22.32 23.06 18.36
CA ARG A 101 -22.95 21.74 18.50
C ARG A 101 -23.12 20.98 17.19
N GLU A 102 -22.98 21.63 16.04
CA GLU A 102 -22.91 20.97 14.74
C GLU A 102 -21.70 20.02 14.61
N TRP A 103 -20.69 20.16 15.47
CA TRP A 103 -19.57 19.23 15.53
C TRP A 103 -19.93 17.94 16.28
N THR A 104 -19.75 16.79 15.61
CA THR A 104 -19.85 15.46 16.23
C THR A 104 -18.54 14.68 16.10
N GLN A 105 -18.35 13.66 16.94
CA GLN A 105 -17.17 12.78 16.84
C GLN A 105 -17.13 12.00 15.50
N THR A 106 -18.28 11.72 14.91
CA THR A 106 -18.40 10.98 13.64
C THR A 106 -18.14 11.84 12.41
N ASN A 107 -18.62 13.08 12.38
CA ASN A 107 -18.61 13.91 11.16
C ASN A 107 -18.02 15.31 11.34
N GLY A 108 -17.49 15.63 12.52
CA GLY A 108 -16.92 16.95 12.82
C GLY A 108 -15.85 17.38 11.82
N HIS A 109 -14.95 16.47 11.44
CA HIS A 109 -13.87 16.75 10.48
C HIS A 109 -14.40 17.19 9.09
N ASN A 110 -15.57 16.74 8.66
CA ASN A 110 -16.22 17.21 7.41
C ASN A 110 -17.08 18.45 7.65
N ASN A 111 -17.68 18.58 8.83
CA ASN A 111 -18.36 19.80 9.23
C ASN A 111 -17.39 21.00 9.24
N LEU A 112 -16.13 20.80 9.66
CA LEU A 112 -15.11 21.85 9.67
C LEU A 112 -14.94 22.53 8.31
N LEU A 113 -14.99 21.73 7.23
CA LEU A 113 -14.87 22.23 5.86
C LEU A 113 -16.02 23.16 5.45
N ARG A 114 -17.12 23.22 6.22
CA ARG A 114 -18.34 23.99 5.93
C ARG A 114 -18.58 25.14 6.91
N VAL A 115 -17.77 25.26 7.96
CA VAL A 115 -17.90 26.32 8.98
C VAL A 115 -16.69 27.24 8.98
N ASN A 116 -16.82 28.40 9.62
CA ASN A 116 -15.78 29.43 9.61
C ASN A 116 -14.82 29.37 10.81
N GLY A 117 -15.06 28.47 11.77
CA GLY A 117 -14.23 28.34 12.95
C GLY A 117 -14.61 27.13 13.78
N MET A 118 -13.77 26.77 14.74
CA MET A 118 -13.92 25.54 15.51
C MET A 118 -14.39 25.74 16.95
N GLY A 119 -14.40 26.97 17.47
CA GLY A 119 -14.67 27.28 18.90
C GLY A 119 -13.40 27.52 19.70
N ALA A 120 -13.43 28.31 20.78
CA ALA A 120 -12.25 28.73 21.57
C ALA A 120 -12.37 28.28 23.04
N PRO A 121 -11.27 28.02 23.75
CA PRO A 121 -9.89 28.09 23.27
C PRO A 121 -9.53 26.83 22.48
N ARG A 122 -8.55 26.97 21.57
CA ARG A 122 -7.90 25.82 20.94
C ARG A 122 -6.70 25.38 21.77
N ALA A 123 -6.59 24.09 22.04
CA ALA A 123 -5.49 23.50 22.78
C ALA A 123 -4.89 22.31 22.03
N PHE A 124 -3.58 22.12 22.15
CA PHE A 124 -2.81 21.18 21.34
C PHE A 124 -1.79 20.42 22.19
N ASP A 125 -1.50 19.16 21.82
CA ASP A 125 -0.28 18.50 22.26
C ASP A 125 0.93 19.07 21.49
N SER A 126 1.97 19.49 22.20
CA SER A 126 3.11 20.20 21.63
C SER A 126 3.89 19.33 20.63
N SER A 127 3.90 18.00 20.81
CA SER A 127 4.55 17.09 19.87
C SER A 127 3.85 17.04 18.52
N VAL A 128 2.54 17.31 18.48
CA VAL A 128 1.76 17.33 17.24
C VAL A 128 1.84 18.71 16.60
N ILE A 129 1.57 19.77 17.35
CA ILE A 129 1.53 21.13 16.78
C ILE A 129 2.89 21.59 16.24
N ARG A 130 4.01 21.15 16.84
CA ARG A 130 5.37 21.42 16.33
C ARG A 130 5.69 20.71 15.02
N ARG A 131 4.96 19.65 14.66
CA ARG A 131 5.12 19.01 13.33
C ARG A 131 4.27 19.70 12.27
N VAL A 132 3.18 20.34 12.69
CA VAL A 132 2.23 21.00 11.79
C VAL A 132 2.67 22.44 11.51
N GLY A 133 2.98 23.20 12.56
CA GLY A 133 3.26 24.64 12.49
C GLY A 133 2.03 25.47 12.10
N PHE A 134 2.06 26.76 12.40
CA PHE A 134 1.03 27.70 11.97
C PHE A 134 1.48 28.42 10.70
N PRO A 135 0.60 28.64 9.71
CA PRO A 135 0.95 29.52 8.58
C PRO A 135 1.15 30.95 9.09
N ASN A 136 2.17 31.67 8.56
CA ASN A 136 2.44 33.05 8.96
C ASN A 136 1.43 34.03 8.35
N VAL A 137 0.21 34.04 8.88
CA VAL A 137 -0.89 34.95 8.53
C VAL A 137 -1.54 35.48 9.81
N SER A 138 -2.39 36.49 9.68
CA SER A 138 -3.14 37.08 10.81
C SER A 138 -4.65 36.78 10.74
N TYR A 139 -5.07 35.82 9.91
CA TYR A 139 -6.44 35.36 9.83
C TYR A 139 -6.49 33.92 9.33
N GLY A 140 -7.13 33.03 10.10
CA GLY A 140 -7.38 31.64 9.71
C GLY A 140 -6.17 30.70 9.87
N GLU A 141 -5.12 31.14 10.56
CA GLU A 141 -3.96 30.31 10.91
C GLU A 141 -4.34 29.11 11.78
N ASP A 142 -5.23 29.32 12.72
CA ASP A 142 -5.79 28.31 13.61
C ASP A 142 -6.70 27.33 12.87
N TYR A 143 -7.49 27.83 11.92
CA TYR A 143 -8.38 27.06 11.07
C TYR A 143 -7.58 26.14 10.13
N ALA A 144 -6.47 26.63 9.57
CA ALA A 144 -5.54 25.81 8.78
C ALA A 144 -4.97 24.65 9.60
N VAL A 145 -4.53 24.92 10.82
CA VAL A 145 -4.03 23.91 11.75
C VAL A 145 -5.13 22.90 12.11
N ALA A 146 -6.33 23.38 12.42
CA ALA A 146 -7.46 22.53 12.75
C ALA A 146 -7.83 21.56 11.60
N LEU A 147 -7.87 22.05 10.35
CA LEU A 147 -8.08 21.21 9.17
C LEU A 147 -7.00 20.13 9.06
N ARG A 148 -5.73 20.52 9.20
CA ARG A 148 -4.59 19.60 9.08
C ARG A 148 -4.58 18.52 10.17
N ILE A 149 -4.87 18.88 11.42
CA ILE A 149 -4.88 17.94 12.56
C ILE A 149 -6.10 17.00 12.45
N THR A 150 -7.28 17.51 12.13
CA THR A 150 -8.51 16.70 12.04
C THR A 150 -8.50 15.67 10.92
N ARG A 151 -7.58 15.79 9.96
CA ARG A 151 -7.34 14.75 8.94
C ARG A 151 -6.81 13.44 9.53
N GLU A 152 -6.01 13.53 10.59
CA GLU A 152 -5.25 12.39 11.14
C GLU A 152 -5.65 12.01 12.56
N TYR A 153 -6.21 12.96 13.33
CA TYR A 153 -6.45 12.80 14.75
C TYR A 153 -7.88 13.11 15.13
N LYS A 154 -8.39 12.37 16.12
CA LYS A 154 -9.62 12.74 16.81
C LYS A 154 -9.38 14.00 17.65
N ILE A 155 -10.44 14.80 17.78
CA ILE A 155 -10.44 16.04 18.56
C ILE A 155 -11.37 15.89 19.76
N GLY A 156 -10.90 16.31 20.94
CA GLY A 156 -11.75 16.42 22.12
C GLY A 156 -12.50 17.75 22.12
N ARG A 157 -13.73 17.77 22.63
CA ARG A 157 -14.57 18.97 22.61
C ARG A 157 -15.20 19.24 23.97
N ILE A 158 -15.25 20.51 24.36
CA ILE A 158 -15.88 20.97 25.60
C ILE A 158 -16.96 21.99 25.25
N TYR A 159 -18.22 21.63 25.50
CA TYR A 159 -19.38 22.48 25.18
C TYR A 159 -19.68 23.54 26.26
N GLU A 160 -19.05 23.42 27.44
CA GLU A 160 -19.05 24.46 28.46
C GLU A 160 -18.23 25.68 27.99
N SER A 161 -18.68 26.89 28.36
CA SER A 161 -17.93 28.12 28.15
C SER A 161 -16.63 28.12 28.97
N LEU A 162 -15.50 27.99 28.28
CA LEU A 162 -14.17 28.03 28.87
C LEU A 162 -13.47 29.38 28.67
N TYR A 163 -14.06 30.25 27.85
CA TYR A 163 -13.39 31.40 27.27
C TYR A 163 -14.36 32.56 27.08
N LEU A 164 -13.93 33.76 27.42
CA LEU A 164 -14.69 35.00 27.29
C LEU A 164 -14.08 35.81 26.16
N CYS A 165 -14.76 35.81 25.02
CA CYS A 165 -14.34 36.58 23.86
C CYS A 165 -14.87 38.01 23.97
N ARG A 166 -13.95 38.97 24.16
CA ARG A 166 -14.29 40.36 24.46
C ARG A 166 -14.50 41.16 23.17
N ARG A 167 -15.64 41.83 23.08
CA ARG A 167 -15.94 42.79 22.00
C ARG A 167 -15.98 44.22 22.53
N TRP A 168 -15.36 45.13 21.78
CA TRP A 168 -15.17 46.54 22.14
C TRP A 168 -15.31 47.44 20.89
N LYS A 169 -15.54 48.74 21.06
CA LYS A 169 -16.01 49.65 19.97
C LYS A 169 -15.10 49.72 18.74
N ASN A 170 -13.80 49.41 18.85
CA ASN A 170 -12.87 49.33 17.71
C ASN A 170 -12.26 47.92 17.54
N ASN A 171 -12.97 46.87 17.95
CA ASN A 171 -12.52 45.50 17.69
C ASN A 171 -12.37 45.31 16.16
N THR A 172 -11.20 44.83 15.74
CA THR A 172 -10.78 44.62 14.34
C THR A 172 -11.76 43.78 13.51
N ASP A 173 -12.63 42.99 14.15
CA ASP A 173 -13.60 42.11 13.48
C ASP A 173 -15.02 42.71 13.32
N ALA A 174 -15.35 43.83 13.97
CA ALA A 174 -16.75 44.27 14.07
C ALA A 174 -17.29 44.96 12.80
N ARG A 175 -16.40 45.48 11.92
CA ARG A 175 -16.76 46.16 10.66
C ARG A 175 -15.65 46.01 9.61
N LEU A 176 -15.39 44.79 9.15
CA LEU A 176 -14.48 44.55 8.03
C LEU A 176 -15.05 45.14 6.73
N SER A 177 -14.22 45.79 5.91
CA SER A 177 -14.63 46.20 4.55
C SER A 177 -14.99 44.98 3.71
N VAL A 178 -15.82 45.17 2.67
CA VAL A 178 -16.22 44.07 1.77
C VAL A 178 -15.00 43.41 1.13
N GLU A 179 -13.98 44.19 0.77
CA GLU A 179 -12.73 43.67 0.20
C GLU A 179 -11.99 42.78 1.20
N LYS A 180 -11.92 43.20 2.48
CA LYS A 180 -11.25 42.41 3.52
C LYS A 180 -12.03 41.14 3.85
N GLN A 181 -13.37 41.20 3.87
CA GLN A 181 -14.22 40.01 4.01
C GLN A 181 -14.01 39.03 2.85
N ASN A 182 -13.98 39.52 1.62
CA ASN A 182 -13.74 38.70 0.43
C ASN A 182 -12.35 38.06 0.44
N ALA A 183 -11.31 38.81 0.83
CA ALA A 183 -9.96 38.27 0.97
C ALA A 183 -9.88 37.16 2.04
N ASN A 184 -10.55 37.36 3.17
CA ASN A 184 -10.65 36.39 4.26
C ASN A 184 -11.39 35.11 3.82
N ASN A 185 -12.51 35.26 3.10
CA ASN A 185 -13.27 34.13 2.56
C ASN A 185 -12.46 33.35 1.53
N LEU A 186 -11.84 34.05 0.57
CA LEU A 186 -10.97 33.44 -0.44
C LEU A 186 -9.82 32.63 0.20
N TYR A 187 -9.22 33.15 1.26
CA TYR A 187 -8.16 32.44 1.97
C TYR A 187 -8.67 31.13 2.60
N LYS A 188 -9.80 31.16 3.33
CA LYS A 188 -10.38 29.96 3.93
C LYS A 188 -10.85 28.95 2.87
N ASP A 189 -11.35 29.40 1.73
CA ASP A 189 -11.75 28.54 0.62
C ASP A 189 -10.54 27.84 -0.03
N LYS A 190 -9.40 28.53 -0.14
CA LYS A 190 -8.14 27.91 -0.57
C LYS A 190 -7.69 26.82 0.41
N LEU A 191 -7.78 27.08 1.72
CA LEU A 191 -7.46 26.08 2.75
C LEU A 191 -8.38 24.86 2.66
N ARG A 192 -9.69 25.07 2.51
CA ARG A 192 -10.67 23.98 2.33
C ARG A 192 -10.39 23.16 1.07
N SER A 193 -10.12 23.84 -0.04
CA SER A 193 -9.81 23.19 -1.32
C SER A 193 -8.55 22.34 -1.23
N ALA A 194 -7.47 22.90 -0.67
CA ALA A 194 -6.21 22.17 -0.46
C ALA A 194 -6.40 20.95 0.45
N GLU A 195 -7.20 21.10 1.52
CA GLU A 195 -7.48 19.99 2.44
C GLU A 195 -8.35 18.90 1.79
N ILE A 196 -9.34 19.26 0.98
CA ILE A 196 -10.16 18.29 0.22
C ILE A 196 -9.28 17.47 -0.72
N GLU A 197 -8.38 18.11 -1.48
CA GLU A 197 -7.47 17.38 -2.37
C GLU A 197 -6.51 16.48 -1.60
N ALA A 198 -5.97 16.93 -0.48
CA ALA A 198 -5.14 16.09 0.37
C ALA A 198 -5.89 14.87 0.92
N ARG A 199 -7.16 15.03 1.33
CA ARG A 199 -8.02 13.90 1.75
C ARG A 199 -8.34 12.95 0.60
N LYS A 200 -8.60 13.46 -0.61
CA LYS A 200 -8.81 12.62 -1.80
C LYS A 200 -7.58 11.78 -2.12
N LEU A 201 -6.37 12.32 -1.96
CA LEU A 201 -5.13 11.56 -2.14
C LEU A 201 -5.02 10.41 -1.13
N VAL A 202 -5.27 10.68 0.15
CA VAL A 202 -5.30 9.64 1.20
C VAL A 202 -6.37 8.59 0.92
N ASN A 203 -7.59 9.00 0.56
CA ASN A 203 -8.69 8.08 0.29
C ASN A 203 -8.53 7.31 -1.04
N LYS A 204 -7.73 7.80 -1.99
CA LYS A 204 -7.29 7.01 -3.15
C LYS A 204 -6.30 5.92 -2.76
N GLU A 205 -5.66 6.03 -1.59
CA GLU A 205 -4.71 5.04 -1.07
C GLU A 205 -5.32 4.01 -0.12
N GLU A 206 -6.51 4.25 0.43
CA GLU A 206 -7.24 3.31 1.29
C GLU A 206 -8.59 2.86 0.67
N PRO A 207 -8.66 1.66 0.06
CA PRO A 207 -9.94 0.97 -0.03
C PRO A 207 -10.42 0.67 1.40
N SER A 208 -11.72 0.81 1.68
CA SER A 208 -12.31 0.45 2.97
C SER A 208 -12.02 -1.01 3.32
N ARG A 209 -11.03 -1.24 4.19
CA ARG A 209 -10.53 -2.57 4.54
C ARG A 209 -11.49 -3.26 5.48
N ASP A 210 -11.88 -4.49 5.17
CA ASP A 210 -12.46 -5.35 6.20
C ASP A 210 -11.33 -5.94 7.04
N SER A 211 -10.99 -5.26 8.14
CA SER A 211 -9.99 -5.74 9.12
C SER A 211 -10.24 -7.18 9.60
N ARG A 212 -11.46 -7.73 9.41
CA ARG A 212 -11.79 -9.13 9.71
C ARG A 212 -11.09 -10.16 8.80
N ARG A 213 -10.49 -9.75 7.68
CA ARG A 213 -9.81 -10.65 6.73
C ARG A 213 -8.29 -10.73 6.93
N ILE A 214 -7.73 -9.86 7.77
CA ILE A 214 -6.29 -9.82 8.04
C ILE A 214 -5.99 -10.81 9.17
N PHE A 215 -5.22 -11.85 8.86
CA PHE A 215 -4.73 -12.82 9.84
C PHE A 215 -3.54 -12.26 10.62
N ALA A 216 -2.62 -11.60 9.92
CA ALA A 216 -1.44 -10.96 10.49
C ALA A 216 -0.93 -9.88 9.52
N GLU A 217 -0.09 -8.97 10.01
CA GLU A 217 0.58 -7.95 9.20
C GLU A 217 2.09 -8.21 9.17
N PHE A 218 2.72 -7.92 8.04
CA PHE A 218 4.17 -7.94 7.88
C PHE A 218 4.62 -6.64 7.22
N ASP A 219 5.36 -5.81 7.93
CA ASP A 219 5.87 -4.51 7.45
C ASP A 219 7.37 -4.55 7.08
N GLY A 220 8.04 -5.68 7.32
CA GLY A 220 9.49 -5.84 7.16
C GLY A 220 10.30 -5.56 8.44
N GLY A 221 9.64 -5.41 9.59
CA GLY A 221 10.26 -5.25 10.90
C GLY A 221 10.92 -6.53 11.43
N LYS A 222 11.45 -6.45 12.66
CA LYS A 222 12.21 -7.53 13.32
C LYS A 222 11.34 -8.56 14.07
N ASP A 223 10.02 -8.46 13.99
CA ASP A 223 9.12 -9.26 14.82
C ASP A 223 9.12 -10.74 14.41
N LEU A 224 8.29 -11.10 13.42
CA LEU A 224 8.17 -12.45 12.91
C LEU A 224 8.56 -12.47 11.43
N SER A 225 9.32 -13.51 11.05
CA SER A 225 9.63 -13.71 9.64
C SER A 225 8.35 -13.99 8.85
N LEU A 226 8.30 -13.49 7.61
CA LEU A 226 7.17 -13.72 6.72
C LEU A 226 6.88 -15.21 6.53
N LEU A 227 7.93 -16.04 6.52
CA LEU A 227 7.82 -17.50 6.45
C LEU A 227 6.97 -18.08 7.59
N LEU A 228 7.21 -17.64 8.83
CA LEU A 228 6.46 -18.11 10.00
C LEU A 228 4.99 -17.65 9.95
N LEU A 229 4.74 -16.42 9.49
CA LEU A 229 3.39 -15.91 9.31
C LEU A 229 2.62 -16.72 8.24
N CYS A 230 3.24 -16.99 7.10
CA CYS A 230 2.67 -17.83 6.05
C CYS A 230 2.39 -19.26 6.55
N GLN A 231 3.31 -19.84 7.34
CA GLN A 231 3.12 -21.15 7.94
C GLN A 231 1.92 -21.15 8.90
N SER A 232 1.83 -20.14 9.77
CA SER A 232 0.76 -20.00 10.76
C SER A 232 -0.59 -19.78 10.08
N LEU A 233 -0.62 -18.97 9.02
CA LEU A 233 -1.80 -18.76 8.18
C LEU A 233 -2.26 -20.09 7.58
N TYR A 234 -1.35 -20.86 6.98
CA TYR A 234 -1.69 -22.13 6.33
C TYR A 234 -2.26 -23.14 7.33
N ASP A 235 -1.62 -23.30 8.49
CA ASP A 235 -2.07 -24.25 9.51
C ASP A 235 -3.41 -23.83 10.14
N SER A 236 -3.63 -22.53 10.33
CA SER A 236 -4.89 -21.97 10.80
C SER A 236 -6.01 -22.16 9.77
N GLN A 237 -5.80 -21.73 8.53
CA GLN A 237 -6.80 -21.82 7.46
C GLN A 237 -7.14 -23.26 7.09
N LYS A 238 -6.17 -24.19 7.15
CA LYS A 238 -6.45 -25.62 6.94
C LYS A 238 -7.44 -26.17 7.98
N LYS A 239 -7.48 -25.62 9.19
CA LYS A 239 -8.43 -26.00 10.25
C LYS A 239 -9.76 -25.25 10.14
N SER A 240 -9.72 -23.95 9.85
CA SER A 240 -10.90 -23.07 9.94
C SER A 240 -11.66 -22.87 8.62
N TRP A 241 -11.02 -23.15 7.48
CA TRP A 241 -11.60 -22.94 6.15
C TRP A 241 -11.82 -24.29 5.41
N PRO A 242 -13.06 -24.81 5.39
CA PRO A 242 -13.37 -26.13 4.82
C PRO A 242 -12.88 -26.32 3.39
N ARG A 243 -13.05 -25.30 2.52
CA ARG A 243 -12.60 -25.37 1.13
C ARG A 243 -11.10 -25.62 0.99
N LEU A 244 -10.26 -25.02 1.86
CA LEU A 244 -8.83 -25.30 1.85
C LEU A 244 -8.52 -26.68 2.41
N ALA A 245 -9.25 -27.12 3.44
CA ALA A 245 -9.10 -28.47 3.98
C ALA A 245 -9.39 -29.54 2.90
N ASP A 246 -10.47 -29.36 2.13
CA ASP A 246 -10.86 -30.22 1.02
C ASP A 246 -9.77 -30.21 -0.06
N ALA A 247 -9.34 -29.02 -0.49
CA ALA A 247 -8.27 -28.88 -1.48
C ALA A 247 -6.94 -29.52 -1.03
N CYS A 248 -6.64 -29.51 0.27
CA CYS A 248 -5.48 -30.22 0.82
C CYS A 248 -5.63 -31.74 0.78
N ARG A 249 -6.85 -32.28 0.94
CA ARG A 249 -7.12 -33.71 0.80
C ARG A 249 -7.03 -34.13 -0.67
N ASP A 250 -7.59 -33.36 -1.58
CA ASP A 250 -7.50 -33.60 -3.02
C ASP A 250 -6.04 -33.56 -3.49
N LEU A 251 -5.25 -32.59 -3.01
CA LEU A 251 -3.82 -32.54 -3.31
C LEU A 251 -3.07 -33.77 -2.80
N ALA A 252 -3.52 -34.41 -1.71
CA ALA A 252 -2.88 -35.62 -1.21
C ALA A 252 -3.14 -36.86 -2.08
N SER A 253 -4.20 -36.85 -2.91
CA SER A 253 -4.53 -37.95 -3.84
C SER A 253 -3.92 -37.76 -5.24
N VAL A 254 -3.27 -36.62 -5.48
CA VAL A 254 -2.59 -36.30 -6.74
C VAL A 254 -1.50 -37.33 -7.07
N ARG A 255 -1.51 -37.81 -8.31
CA ARG A 255 -0.51 -38.75 -8.82
C ARG A 255 0.60 -37.99 -9.55
N THR A 256 1.84 -38.41 -9.33
CA THR A 256 2.99 -37.83 -10.04
C THR A 256 3.85 -38.92 -10.64
N ARG A 257 4.40 -38.68 -11.83
CA ARG A 257 5.42 -39.56 -12.42
C ARG A 257 6.51 -38.73 -13.07
N LYS A 258 7.74 -39.22 -13.00
CA LYS A 258 8.90 -38.59 -13.64
C LYS A 258 8.98 -39.06 -15.09
N LEU A 259 9.24 -38.13 -16.01
CA LEU A 259 9.50 -38.45 -17.41
C LEU A 259 11.02 -38.60 -17.64
N PRO A 260 11.48 -39.64 -18.36
CA PRO A 260 12.90 -39.81 -18.67
C PRO A 260 13.33 -38.82 -19.75
N GLY A 261 14.34 -37.98 -19.48
CA GLY A 261 14.84 -36.99 -20.42
C GLY A 261 16.01 -36.18 -19.89
N VAL A 262 16.48 -35.22 -20.70
CA VAL A 262 17.68 -34.40 -20.43
C VAL A 262 17.49 -33.48 -19.21
N TYR A 263 16.30 -32.90 -19.09
CA TYR A 263 15.86 -32.12 -17.94
C TYR A 263 14.82 -32.91 -17.14
N LYS A 264 14.80 -32.72 -15.83
CA LYS A 264 13.83 -33.35 -14.94
C LYS A 264 12.46 -32.74 -15.16
N VAL A 265 11.55 -33.56 -15.69
CA VAL A 265 10.14 -33.22 -15.86
C VAL A 265 9.29 -34.20 -15.07
N TYR A 266 8.31 -33.67 -14.34
CA TYR A 266 7.29 -34.44 -13.65
C TYR A 266 5.93 -34.11 -14.25
N LEU A 267 5.14 -35.16 -14.46
CA LEU A 267 3.75 -35.04 -14.84
C LEU A 267 2.89 -35.25 -13.60
N GLN A 268 1.97 -34.32 -13.35
CA GLN A 268 1.06 -34.31 -12.21
C GLN A 268 -0.38 -34.46 -12.71
N TYR A 269 -1.07 -35.51 -12.26
CA TYR A 269 -2.50 -35.66 -12.44
C TYR A 269 -3.25 -35.01 -11.28
N ASN A 270 -3.93 -33.90 -11.55
CA ASN A 270 -4.66 -33.13 -10.55
C ASN A 270 -6.04 -32.69 -11.08
N PRO A 271 -7.10 -33.48 -10.86
CA PRO A 271 -8.46 -33.17 -11.33
C PRO A 271 -9.00 -31.83 -10.85
N ALA A 272 -8.63 -31.41 -9.63
CA ALA A 272 -9.08 -30.15 -9.05
C ALA A 272 -8.62 -28.91 -9.84
N ARG A 273 -7.69 -29.09 -10.80
CA ARG A 273 -7.20 -28.03 -11.68
C ARG A 273 -8.02 -27.85 -12.96
N ALA A 274 -9.06 -28.65 -13.20
CA ALA A 274 -9.90 -28.52 -14.41
C ALA A 274 -10.42 -27.10 -14.64
N VAL A 275 -10.95 -26.46 -13.60
CA VAL A 275 -11.49 -25.08 -13.68
C VAL A 275 -10.37 -24.06 -13.92
N SER A 276 -9.26 -24.12 -13.17
CA SER A 276 -8.17 -23.15 -13.30
C SER A 276 -7.42 -23.28 -14.63
N SER A 277 -7.17 -24.51 -15.10
CA SER A 277 -6.53 -24.76 -16.39
C SER A 277 -7.46 -24.43 -17.56
N GLY A 278 -8.78 -24.56 -17.35
CA GLY A 278 -9.83 -24.28 -18.32
C GLY A 278 -10.34 -22.84 -18.36
N ALA A 279 -9.90 -21.98 -17.45
CA ALA A 279 -10.48 -20.64 -17.27
C ALA A 279 -10.49 -19.84 -18.58
N ALA A 280 -11.65 -19.26 -18.90
CA ALA A 280 -11.79 -18.30 -19.97
C ALA A 280 -11.11 -16.99 -19.56
N VAL A 281 -10.21 -16.51 -20.41
CA VAL A 281 -9.37 -15.32 -20.18
C VAL A 281 -9.47 -14.33 -21.35
N ASP A 282 -10.47 -14.51 -22.21
CA ASP A 282 -10.82 -13.53 -23.23
C ASP A 282 -11.47 -12.30 -22.57
N ALA A 283 -11.37 -11.17 -23.26
CA ALA A 283 -11.79 -9.87 -22.74
C ALA A 283 -13.28 -9.83 -22.37
N GLU A 284 -14.12 -10.55 -23.09
CA GLU A 284 -15.57 -10.60 -22.85
C GLU A 284 -15.89 -11.36 -21.56
N SER A 285 -15.32 -12.57 -21.40
CA SER A 285 -15.45 -13.36 -20.17
C SER A 285 -14.92 -12.62 -18.94
N ILE A 286 -13.80 -11.89 -19.08
CA ILE A 286 -13.22 -11.10 -17.98
C ILE A 286 -14.13 -9.93 -17.60
N LYS A 287 -14.67 -9.20 -18.59
CA LYS A 287 -15.57 -8.07 -18.35
C LYS A 287 -16.85 -8.50 -17.62
N ASN A 288 -17.33 -9.71 -17.90
CA ASN A 288 -18.60 -10.22 -17.40
C ASN A 288 -18.49 -10.98 -16.06
N ARG A 289 -17.29 -11.21 -15.54
CA ARG A 289 -17.09 -11.90 -14.25
C ARG A 289 -16.66 -10.92 -13.15
N ALA A 290 -17.10 -11.18 -11.92
CA ALA A 290 -16.50 -10.53 -10.77
C ALA A 290 -15.05 -11.03 -10.60
N CYS A 291 -14.07 -10.12 -10.45
CA CYS A 291 -12.68 -10.50 -10.23
C CYS A 291 -12.55 -11.23 -8.88
N PHE A 292 -12.24 -12.52 -8.93
CA PHE A 292 -12.14 -13.40 -7.75
C PHE A 292 -10.93 -13.13 -6.85
N LEU A 293 -10.08 -12.17 -7.22
CA LEU A 293 -8.93 -11.71 -6.45
C LEU A 293 -9.22 -10.39 -5.69
N CYS A 294 -10.27 -9.65 -6.05
CA CYS A 294 -10.70 -8.48 -5.30
C CYS A 294 -11.22 -8.85 -3.92
N GLU A 295 -10.90 -8.04 -2.90
CA GLU A 295 -11.23 -8.30 -1.49
C GLU A 295 -12.72 -8.67 -1.28
N ASN A 296 -13.62 -7.94 -1.93
CA ASN A 296 -15.07 -8.15 -1.83
C ASN A 296 -15.55 -9.49 -2.43
N ASN A 297 -14.76 -10.08 -3.33
CA ASN A 297 -15.09 -11.32 -4.03
C ASN A 297 -14.29 -12.52 -3.49
N LEU A 298 -13.36 -12.30 -2.56
CA LEU A 298 -12.66 -13.38 -1.87
C LEU A 298 -13.66 -14.20 -1.04
N PRO A 299 -13.52 -15.55 -1.01
CA PRO A 299 -14.27 -16.40 -0.10
C PRO A 299 -14.31 -15.83 1.33
N ALA A 300 -15.49 -15.80 1.94
CA ALA A 300 -15.70 -15.09 3.22
C ALA A 300 -14.78 -15.57 4.36
N ARG A 301 -14.42 -16.87 4.38
CA ARG A 301 -13.53 -17.47 5.39
C ARG A 301 -12.05 -17.42 5.04
N GLN A 302 -11.71 -16.94 3.85
CA GLN A 302 -10.32 -16.83 3.42
C GLN A 302 -9.69 -15.60 4.08
N LEU A 303 -8.67 -15.86 4.89
CA LEU A 303 -7.85 -14.84 5.53
C LEU A 303 -6.51 -14.72 4.81
N GLY A 304 -5.79 -13.62 5.06
CA GLY A 304 -4.45 -13.43 4.52
C GLY A 304 -3.49 -12.68 5.43
N VAL A 305 -2.20 -12.79 5.11
CA VAL A 305 -1.17 -11.94 5.71
C VAL A 305 -1.07 -10.65 4.90
N LEU A 306 -1.31 -9.51 5.54
CA LEU A 306 -1.13 -8.20 4.92
C LEU A 306 0.36 -7.92 4.78
N TYR A 307 0.87 -7.98 3.56
CA TYR A 307 2.27 -7.81 3.25
C TYR A 307 2.54 -6.37 2.79
N ARG A 308 3.31 -5.64 3.62
CA ARG A 308 3.82 -4.29 3.41
C ARG A 308 2.76 -3.30 2.94
N ASN A 309 1.52 -3.47 3.41
CA ASN A 309 0.37 -2.65 3.05
C ASN A 309 0.08 -2.60 1.53
N GLN A 310 0.53 -3.59 0.77
CA GLN A 310 0.49 -3.60 -0.70
C GLN A 310 -0.13 -4.87 -1.27
N TYR A 311 0.09 -6.01 -0.61
CA TYR A 311 -0.41 -7.30 -1.04
C TYR A 311 -1.09 -8.04 0.11
N LEU A 312 -1.95 -8.98 -0.25
CA LEU A 312 -2.50 -9.98 0.65
C LEU A 312 -1.96 -11.36 0.24
N ILE A 313 -1.25 -12.02 1.15
CA ILE A 313 -0.78 -13.40 0.94
C ILE A 313 -1.87 -14.35 1.42
N LEU A 314 -2.40 -15.14 0.49
CA LEU A 314 -3.54 -16.03 0.67
C LEU A 314 -3.15 -17.48 0.45
N CYS A 315 -3.75 -18.42 1.17
CA CYS A 315 -3.67 -19.83 0.82
C CYS A 315 -4.35 -20.06 -0.54
N ASN A 316 -3.65 -20.70 -1.49
CA ASN A 316 -4.22 -20.95 -2.81
C ASN A 316 -5.36 -22.01 -2.70
N PRO A 317 -6.59 -21.70 -3.17
CA PRO A 317 -7.73 -22.61 -3.04
C PRO A 317 -7.68 -23.84 -3.97
N ALA A 318 -6.78 -23.84 -4.96
CA ALA A 318 -6.55 -24.96 -5.89
C ALA A 318 -5.04 -25.25 -5.97
N PRO A 319 -4.43 -25.70 -4.86
CA PRO A 319 -2.99 -25.84 -4.74
C PRO A 319 -2.45 -26.98 -5.62
N ILE A 320 -1.22 -26.83 -6.06
CA ILE A 320 -0.47 -27.82 -6.86
C ILE A 320 0.71 -28.42 -6.07
N PHE A 321 1.06 -27.77 -4.96
CA PHE A 321 2.03 -28.20 -3.96
C PHE A 321 1.50 -27.87 -2.57
N LYS A 322 2.04 -28.53 -1.54
CA LYS A 322 1.71 -28.19 -0.15
C LYS A 322 2.22 -26.78 0.14
N LYS A 323 1.46 -26.02 0.93
CA LYS A 323 1.78 -24.63 1.30
C LYS A 323 2.00 -23.72 0.08
N HIS A 324 1.12 -23.83 -0.91
CA HIS A 324 1.06 -22.96 -2.08
C HIS A 324 0.24 -21.70 -1.77
N PHE A 325 0.83 -20.53 -2.00
CA PHE A 325 0.18 -19.24 -1.74
C PHE A 325 -0.05 -18.44 -3.03
N THR A 326 -1.13 -17.67 -3.02
CA THR A 326 -1.41 -16.62 -4.00
C THR A 326 -1.17 -15.27 -3.32
N VAL A 327 -0.37 -14.40 -3.92
CA VAL A 327 -0.04 -13.08 -3.37
C VAL A 327 -0.69 -12.03 -4.25
N VAL A 328 -1.75 -11.41 -3.75
CA VAL A 328 -2.67 -10.58 -4.54
C VAL A 328 -2.45 -9.11 -4.21
N ALA A 329 -2.36 -8.24 -5.23
CA ALA A 329 -2.29 -6.80 -4.99
C ALA A 329 -3.59 -6.32 -4.33
N LEU A 330 -3.50 -5.43 -3.35
CA LEU A 330 -4.70 -4.91 -2.67
C LEU A 330 -5.60 -4.10 -3.60
N ARG A 331 -5.00 -3.46 -4.62
CA ARG A 331 -5.72 -2.73 -5.65
C ARG A 331 -5.95 -3.62 -6.87
N HIS A 332 -7.08 -3.39 -7.53
CA HIS A 332 -7.37 -4.01 -8.82
C HIS A 332 -6.53 -3.31 -9.89
N GLU A 333 -5.34 -3.85 -10.15
CA GLU A 333 -4.36 -3.34 -11.12
C GLU A 333 -4.08 -4.40 -12.17
N ALA A 334 -3.73 -4.02 -13.41
CA ALA A 334 -3.45 -4.99 -14.46
C ALA A 334 -2.28 -5.93 -14.11
N GLN A 335 -2.32 -7.16 -14.62
CA GLN A 335 -1.23 -8.13 -14.46
C GLN A 335 -0.02 -7.71 -15.32
N GLU A 336 0.86 -6.89 -14.76
CA GLU A 336 2.07 -6.37 -15.42
C GLU A 336 3.32 -6.54 -14.53
N ILE A 337 4.40 -7.14 -15.05
CA ILE A 337 5.63 -7.39 -14.27
C ILE A 337 6.60 -6.20 -14.28
N ALA A 338 6.68 -5.43 -15.37
CA ALA A 338 7.57 -4.27 -15.46
C ALA A 338 7.44 -3.27 -14.28
N PRO A 339 6.23 -2.81 -13.89
CA PRO A 339 6.09 -1.90 -12.74
C PRO A 339 6.17 -2.62 -11.38
N SER A 340 6.06 -3.95 -11.35
CA SER A 340 5.95 -4.74 -10.12
C SER A 340 7.18 -5.60 -9.79
N ILE A 341 8.24 -5.54 -10.61
CA ILE A 341 9.45 -6.35 -10.44
C ILE A 341 10.14 -6.11 -9.09
N SER A 342 10.23 -4.86 -8.64
CA SER A 342 10.81 -4.54 -7.32
C SER A 342 10.06 -5.24 -6.17
N ARG A 343 8.75 -5.43 -6.32
CA ARG A 343 7.90 -6.15 -5.37
C ARG A 343 8.15 -7.65 -5.41
N LEU A 344 8.30 -8.24 -6.60
CA LEU A 344 8.66 -9.65 -6.78
C LEU A 344 10.03 -9.95 -6.13
N LEU A 345 11.03 -9.09 -6.34
CA LEU A 345 12.36 -9.23 -5.75
C LEU A 345 12.31 -9.17 -4.21
N GLN A 346 11.62 -8.16 -3.66
CA GLN A 346 11.49 -8.00 -2.21
C GLN A 346 10.74 -9.17 -1.57
N LEU A 347 9.64 -9.62 -2.17
CA LEU A 347 8.86 -10.76 -1.69
C LEU A 347 9.67 -12.07 -1.72
N SER A 348 10.50 -12.27 -2.74
CA SER A 348 11.38 -13.45 -2.85
C SER A 348 12.50 -13.44 -1.82
N PHE A 349 12.97 -12.27 -1.42
CA PHE A 349 13.89 -12.11 -0.30
C PHE A 349 13.20 -12.43 1.04
N ASP A 350 12.03 -11.83 1.28
CA ASP A 350 11.30 -11.99 2.56
C ASP A 350 10.76 -13.43 2.78
N LEU A 351 10.51 -14.19 1.70
CA LEU A 351 10.09 -15.61 1.75
C LEU A 351 11.25 -16.61 1.66
N SER A 352 12.50 -16.14 1.63
CA SER A 352 13.68 -17.00 1.59
C SER A 352 13.89 -17.74 2.93
N PRO A 353 14.55 -18.91 2.94
CA PRO A 353 15.15 -19.62 1.80
C PRO A 353 14.22 -20.62 1.10
N ASP A 354 13.01 -20.84 1.62
CA ASP A 354 12.21 -22.04 1.31
C ASP A 354 11.35 -21.90 0.06
N TYR A 355 11.04 -20.68 -0.36
CA TYR A 355 10.09 -20.41 -1.43
C TYR A 355 10.74 -19.88 -2.69
N ASN A 356 10.10 -20.18 -3.81
CA ASN A 356 10.25 -19.46 -5.06
C ASN A 356 8.93 -18.71 -5.32
N VAL A 357 9.04 -17.44 -5.69
CA VAL A 357 7.90 -16.61 -6.05
C VAL A 357 7.87 -16.48 -7.57
N PHE A 358 6.71 -16.67 -8.18
CA PHE A 358 6.57 -16.62 -9.61
C PHE A 358 5.45 -15.71 -10.08
N TYR A 359 5.62 -15.24 -11.31
CA TYR A 359 4.70 -14.43 -12.06
C TYR A 359 4.36 -15.12 -13.38
N ASN A 360 3.08 -15.16 -13.72
CA ASN A 360 2.60 -15.52 -15.04
C ASN A 360 2.13 -14.25 -15.73
N GLY A 361 2.66 -13.94 -16.92
CA GLY A 361 2.14 -12.86 -17.75
C GLY A 361 0.66 -13.10 -18.13
N PRO A 362 -0.06 -12.04 -18.52
CA PRO A 362 -1.50 -12.09 -18.80
C PRO A 362 -1.84 -13.14 -19.87
N CYS A 363 -0.98 -13.27 -20.89
CA CYS A 363 -1.10 -14.27 -21.95
C CYS A 363 -0.17 -15.48 -21.73
N CYS A 364 0.23 -15.78 -20.50
CA CYS A 364 1.23 -16.82 -20.16
C CYS A 364 0.84 -17.66 -18.93
N GLY A 365 -0.45 -17.92 -18.72
CA GLY A 365 -0.95 -18.81 -17.66
C GLY A 365 -1.47 -18.07 -16.42
N ALA A 366 -1.69 -16.75 -16.51
CA ALA A 366 -2.42 -16.02 -15.48
C ALA A 366 -3.92 -16.36 -15.54
N SER A 367 -4.53 -16.67 -14.40
CA SER A 367 -5.98 -16.90 -14.29
C SER A 367 -6.79 -15.61 -14.12
N ALA A 368 -6.12 -14.53 -13.76
CA ALA A 368 -6.66 -13.18 -13.64
C ALA A 368 -5.68 -12.20 -14.30
N PRO A 369 -5.72 -12.07 -15.64
CA PRO A 369 -4.86 -11.12 -16.34
C PRO A 369 -5.22 -9.66 -16.03
N ASP A 370 -6.39 -9.43 -15.43
CA ASP A 370 -6.92 -8.14 -15.04
C ASP A 370 -6.55 -7.72 -13.60
N HIS A 371 -5.94 -8.60 -12.78
CA HIS A 371 -5.58 -8.29 -11.40
C HIS A 371 -4.19 -8.81 -11.05
N LEU A 372 -3.26 -7.90 -10.73
CA LEU A 372 -1.89 -8.17 -10.33
C LEU A 372 -1.80 -9.19 -9.19
N HIS A 373 -1.14 -10.31 -9.46
CA HIS A 373 -0.82 -11.33 -8.47
C HIS A 373 0.47 -12.09 -8.80
N PHE A 374 1.13 -12.52 -7.74
CA PHE A 374 2.19 -13.50 -7.75
C PHE A 374 1.70 -14.80 -7.10
N GLN A 375 2.51 -15.84 -7.20
CA GLN A 375 2.29 -17.09 -6.48
C GLN A 375 3.59 -17.54 -5.84
N ALA A 376 3.52 -18.18 -4.68
CA ALA A 376 4.68 -18.66 -3.95
C ALA A 376 4.56 -20.16 -3.67
N VAL A 377 5.56 -20.92 -4.09
CA VAL A 377 5.62 -22.38 -3.93
C VAL A 377 6.96 -22.81 -3.33
N PRO A 378 7.03 -23.96 -2.64
CA PRO A 378 8.30 -24.45 -2.11
C PRO A 378 9.33 -24.64 -3.23
N LYS A 379 10.48 -23.99 -3.10
CA LYS A 379 11.58 -24.00 -4.07
C LYS A 379 12.03 -25.42 -4.43
N LYS A 380 12.01 -26.31 -3.43
CA LYS A 380 12.44 -27.70 -3.59
C LYS A 380 11.57 -28.50 -4.57
N ASP A 381 10.32 -28.10 -4.77
CA ASP A 381 9.34 -28.80 -5.62
C ASP A 381 9.45 -28.39 -7.09
N LEU A 382 10.33 -27.44 -7.42
CA LEU A 382 10.62 -27.00 -8.78
C LEU A 382 11.92 -27.65 -9.28
N PRO A 383 11.85 -28.70 -10.11
CA PRO A 383 13.01 -29.49 -10.50
C PRO A 383 14.02 -28.71 -11.35
N PHE A 384 13.54 -27.82 -12.23
CA PHE A 384 14.39 -27.05 -13.14
C PHE A 384 15.39 -26.13 -12.41
N LEU A 385 15.04 -25.64 -11.22
CA LEU A 385 15.92 -24.79 -10.42
C LEU A 385 17.24 -25.48 -10.02
N ARG A 386 17.26 -26.81 -9.96
CA ARG A 386 18.46 -27.62 -9.65
C ARG A 386 19.32 -27.89 -10.89
N GLU A 387 18.83 -27.52 -12.07
CA GLU A 387 19.45 -27.81 -13.37
C GLU A 387 19.92 -26.56 -14.11
N LEU A 388 19.76 -25.38 -13.52
CA LEU A 388 20.19 -24.09 -14.10
C LEU A 388 21.69 -24.05 -14.43
N LYS A 389 22.52 -24.82 -13.72
CA LYS A 389 23.96 -24.96 -14.03
C LYS A 389 24.26 -25.61 -15.38
N LYS A 390 23.27 -26.24 -16.02
CA LYS A 390 23.38 -26.79 -17.38
C LYS A 390 23.23 -25.70 -18.45
N LEU A 391 22.79 -24.51 -18.09
CA LEU A 391 22.62 -23.38 -19.00
C LEU A 391 23.98 -22.76 -19.35
N THR A 392 24.08 -22.20 -20.54
CA THR A 392 25.30 -21.58 -21.04
C THR A 392 25.45 -20.18 -20.43
N PRO A 393 26.56 -19.90 -19.72
CA PRO A 393 26.89 -18.55 -19.28
C PRO A 393 27.09 -17.63 -20.49
N VAL A 394 26.58 -16.40 -20.43
CA VAL A 394 26.69 -15.46 -21.56
C VAL A 394 27.71 -14.37 -21.27
N ARG A 395 27.54 -13.61 -20.17
CA ARG A 395 28.40 -12.48 -19.81
C ARG A 395 28.15 -12.07 -18.34
N GLU A 396 29.10 -11.36 -17.75
CA GLU A 396 28.89 -10.56 -16.54
C GLU A 396 28.91 -9.07 -16.95
N LYS A 397 27.81 -8.35 -16.70
CA LYS A 397 27.66 -6.93 -17.04
C LYS A 397 27.08 -6.22 -15.84
N SER A 398 27.72 -5.12 -15.40
CA SER A 398 27.18 -4.24 -14.36
C SER A 398 26.71 -4.98 -13.09
N SER A 399 27.53 -5.91 -12.56
CA SER A 399 27.24 -6.74 -11.38
C SER A 399 26.08 -7.75 -11.49
N VAL A 400 25.57 -7.98 -12.70
CA VAL A 400 24.55 -8.99 -13.02
C VAL A 400 25.18 -10.11 -13.85
N LYS A 401 24.97 -11.35 -13.42
CA LYS A 401 25.38 -12.56 -14.16
C LYS A 401 24.25 -13.04 -15.05
N TYR A 402 24.59 -13.42 -16.28
CA TYR A 402 23.67 -13.89 -17.30
C TYR A 402 23.96 -15.33 -17.67
N SER A 403 22.92 -16.16 -17.70
CA SER A 403 22.94 -17.48 -18.35
C SER A 403 21.74 -17.64 -19.26
N ARG A 404 21.88 -18.43 -20.33
CA ARG A 404 20.80 -18.71 -21.28
C ARG A 404 20.71 -20.19 -21.60
N GLY A 405 19.60 -20.61 -22.17
CA GLY A 405 19.58 -21.86 -22.91
C GLY A 405 18.27 -22.15 -23.61
N ASN A 406 18.35 -23.11 -24.54
CA ASN A 406 17.21 -23.83 -25.08
C ASN A 406 17.09 -25.17 -24.31
N ALA A 407 16.44 -25.11 -23.15
CA ALA A 407 16.40 -26.23 -22.21
C ALA A 407 15.31 -27.24 -22.58
N SER A 408 15.56 -28.02 -23.65
CA SER A 408 14.59 -28.94 -24.26
C SER A 408 13.30 -28.23 -24.70
N GLY A 409 13.44 -27.22 -25.56
CA GLY A 409 12.33 -26.44 -26.12
C GLY A 409 11.94 -25.22 -25.29
N ARG A 410 12.54 -25.01 -24.11
CA ARG A 410 12.30 -23.83 -23.28
C ARG A 410 13.30 -22.73 -23.58
N SER A 411 12.82 -21.56 -23.94
CA SER A 411 13.66 -20.37 -24.10
C SER A 411 13.78 -19.63 -22.78
N VAL A 412 14.96 -19.70 -22.16
CA VAL A 412 15.19 -19.19 -20.80
C VAL A 412 16.41 -18.27 -20.72
N ILE A 413 16.25 -17.19 -19.95
CA ILE A 413 17.33 -16.33 -19.48
C ILE A 413 17.32 -16.32 -17.95
N VAL A 414 18.50 -16.46 -17.36
CA VAL A 414 18.71 -16.36 -15.92
C VAL A 414 19.55 -15.12 -15.62
N LEU A 415 19.04 -14.27 -14.74
CA LEU A 415 19.70 -13.06 -14.24
C LEU A 415 19.98 -13.23 -12.75
N GLU A 416 21.23 -13.02 -12.32
CA GLU A 416 21.62 -13.15 -10.90
C GLU A 416 22.43 -11.95 -10.44
N SER A 417 22.09 -11.37 -9.29
CA SER A 417 22.88 -10.29 -8.69
C SER A 417 22.78 -10.24 -7.17
N LYS A 418 23.79 -9.64 -6.53
CA LYS A 418 23.72 -9.20 -5.13
C LYS A 418 23.03 -7.84 -4.99
N ASN A 419 22.94 -7.07 -6.08
CA ASN A 419 22.35 -5.74 -6.12
C ASN A 419 20.95 -5.82 -6.76
N ALA A 420 19.91 -5.67 -5.94
CA ALA A 420 18.53 -5.74 -6.38
C ALA A 420 18.19 -4.68 -7.44
N LYS A 421 18.71 -3.46 -7.30
CA LYS A 421 18.47 -2.36 -8.25
C LYS A 421 19.09 -2.64 -9.62
N ALA A 422 20.33 -3.13 -9.64
CA ALA A 422 20.98 -3.52 -10.89
C ALA A 422 20.22 -4.67 -11.58
N LEU A 423 19.73 -5.64 -10.79
CA LEU A 423 18.93 -6.75 -11.32
C LEU A 423 17.60 -6.28 -11.92
N GLU A 424 16.91 -5.35 -11.24
CA GLU A 424 15.68 -4.70 -11.71
C GLU A 424 15.90 -3.94 -13.02
N GLU A 425 16.91 -3.08 -13.09
CA GLU A 425 17.24 -2.31 -14.30
C GLU A 425 17.53 -3.23 -15.49
N GLN A 426 18.28 -4.31 -15.27
CA GLN A 426 18.59 -5.28 -16.31
C GLN A 426 17.39 -6.11 -16.74
N PHE A 427 16.50 -6.46 -15.81
CA PHE A 427 15.25 -7.15 -16.14
C PHE A 427 14.32 -6.24 -16.96
N VAL A 428 14.19 -4.96 -16.59
CA VAL A 428 13.39 -4.00 -17.37
C VAL A 428 13.98 -3.80 -18.77
N ASN A 429 15.31 -3.75 -18.90
CA ASN A 429 15.97 -3.71 -20.20
C ASN A 429 15.66 -4.97 -21.04
N LEU A 430 15.74 -6.16 -20.43
CA LEU A 430 15.34 -7.42 -21.05
C LEU A 430 13.91 -7.38 -21.59
N LEU A 431 12.94 -6.89 -20.80
CA LEU A 431 11.55 -6.78 -21.24
C LEU A 431 11.36 -5.79 -22.40
N LYS A 432 12.04 -4.63 -22.34
CA LYS A 432 11.98 -3.62 -23.42
C LYS A 432 12.52 -4.17 -24.73
N THR A 433 13.69 -4.83 -24.69
CA THR A 433 14.28 -5.45 -25.89
C THR A 433 13.40 -6.58 -26.39
N ALA A 434 12.86 -7.41 -25.50
CA ALA A 434 11.95 -8.49 -25.88
C ALA A 434 10.67 -7.95 -26.56
N HIS A 435 10.08 -6.90 -26.00
CA HIS A 435 8.90 -6.24 -26.57
C HIS A 435 9.20 -5.67 -27.97
N LYS A 436 10.35 -5.02 -28.17
CA LYS A 436 10.79 -4.49 -29.47
C LYS A 436 10.92 -5.58 -30.54
N ILE A 437 11.48 -6.74 -30.19
CA ILE A 437 11.69 -7.85 -31.13
C ILE A 437 10.37 -8.53 -31.48
N HIS A 438 9.53 -8.81 -30.47
CA HIS A 438 8.29 -9.57 -30.67
C HIS A 438 7.11 -8.72 -31.15
N LYS A 439 7.17 -7.39 -30.95
CA LYS A 439 6.12 -6.43 -31.30
C LYS A 439 4.75 -6.81 -30.72
N THR A 440 4.73 -7.20 -29.43
CA THR A 440 3.46 -7.46 -28.72
C THR A 440 2.65 -6.17 -28.58
N LYS A 441 1.31 -6.27 -28.50
CA LYS A 441 0.45 -5.12 -28.18
C LYS A 441 0.62 -4.67 -26.72
N ASP A 442 0.78 -5.63 -25.82
CA ASP A 442 0.92 -5.42 -24.38
C ASP A 442 2.34 -5.75 -23.91
N GLU A 443 2.54 -5.98 -22.61
CA GLU A 443 3.79 -6.46 -22.03
C GLU A 443 4.37 -7.69 -22.76
N ALA A 444 5.70 -7.81 -22.77
CA ALA A 444 6.38 -8.98 -23.31
C ALA A 444 5.87 -10.26 -22.62
N GLN A 445 5.53 -11.27 -23.42
CA GLN A 445 4.99 -12.53 -22.92
C GLN A 445 6.08 -13.32 -22.17
N VAL A 446 5.97 -13.36 -20.84
CA VAL A 446 6.95 -14.03 -19.97
C VAL A 446 6.31 -14.83 -18.84
N ASN A 447 7.02 -15.87 -18.41
CA ASN A 447 6.93 -16.38 -17.06
C ASN A 447 8.20 -16.04 -16.30
N VAL A 448 8.06 -15.61 -15.05
CA VAL A 448 9.21 -15.23 -14.23
C VAL A 448 9.15 -16.03 -12.93
N LEU A 449 10.27 -16.65 -12.55
CA LEU A 449 10.49 -17.22 -11.23
C LEU A 449 11.59 -16.45 -10.53
N CYS A 450 11.43 -16.21 -9.24
CA CYS A 450 12.39 -15.49 -8.44
C CYS A 450 12.66 -16.22 -7.12
N ASP A 451 13.94 -16.35 -6.79
CA ASP A 451 14.36 -16.78 -5.47
C ASP A 451 15.56 -15.97 -4.97
N TYR A 452 15.78 -16.04 -3.67
CA TYR A 452 16.98 -15.53 -3.02
C TYR A 452 17.76 -16.70 -2.42
N ALA A 453 19.01 -16.89 -2.86
CA ALA A 453 19.89 -17.94 -2.36
C ALA A 453 21.35 -17.55 -2.50
N GLY A 454 22.20 -18.00 -1.57
CA GLY A 454 23.65 -17.74 -1.64
C GLY A 454 24.00 -16.25 -1.67
N ASN A 455 23.22 -15.44 -0.96
CA ASN A 455 23.32 -13.97 -0.94
C ASN A 455 23.13 -13.32 -2.32
N ARG A 456 22.31 -13.89 -3.19
CA ARG A 456 21.96 -13.35 -4.51
C ARG A 456 20.47 -13.52 -4.77
N LEU A 457 19.88 -12.50 -5.39
CA LEU A 457 18.59 -12.61 -6.06
C LEU A 457 18.81 -13.23 -7.43
N ARG A 458 17.89 -14.10 -7.82
CA ARG A 458 17.90 -14.78 -9.12
C ARG A 458 16.53 -14.69 -9.77
N LEU A 459 16.51 -14.24 -11.02
CA LEU A 459 15.34 -14.26 -11.89
C LEU A 459 15.56 -15.32 -12.96
N ILE A 460 14.61 -16.24 -13.10
CA ILE A 460 14.51 -17.19 -14.21
C ILE A 460 13.35 -16.73 -15.09
N VAL A 461 13.67 -16.26 -16.29
CA VAL A 461 12.72 -15.67 -17.23
C VAL A 461 12.54 -16.63 -18.40
N PHE A 462 11.35 -17.18 -18.54
CA PHE A 462 10.96 -17.94 -19.72
C PHE A 462 10.30 -17.00 -20.73
N LEU A 463 10.88 -16.91 -21.92
CA LEU A 463 10.39 -16.06 -23.01
C LEU A 463 9.33 -16.84 -23.80
N ARG A 464 8.10 -16.34 -23.77
CA ARG A 464 6.90 -17.01 -24.29
C ARG A 464 6.40 -16.31 -25.55
N ARG A 465 5.79 -17.07 -26.45
CA ARG A 465 5.11 -16.55 -27.67
C ARG A 465 3.64 -16.94 -27.78
N LYS A 466 3.18 -17.84 -26.90
CA LYS A 466 1.84 -18.40 -26.95
C LYS A 466 1.35 -18.76 -25.55
N HIS A 467 0.07 -18.48 -25.31
CA HIS A 467 -0.61 -18.79 -24.06
C HIS A 467 -0.77 -20.30 -23.86
N ARG A 468 -1.40 -20.97 -24.82
CA ARG A 468 -1.71 -22.41 -24.82
C ARG A 468 -1.22 -23.05 -26.12
N PRO A 469 -0.70 -24.29 -26.07
CA PRO A 469 -0.32 -25.03 -27.27
C PRO A 469 -1.56 -25.36 -28.13
N ASP A 470 -1.39 -25.64 -29.42
CA ASP A 470 -2.48 -26.00 -30.33
C ASP A 470 -3.20 -27.27 -29.87
N ALA A 471 -2.45 -28.23 -29.32
CA ALA A 471 -3.00 -29.45 -28.75
C ALA A 471 -4.00 -29.21 -27.60
N TYR A 472 -3.99 -28.05 -26.94
CA TYR A 472 -5.01 -27.69 -25.95
C TYR A 472 -6.42 -27.56 -26.55
N PHE A 473 -6.48 -27.06 -27.78
CA PHE A 473 -7.73 -26.78 -28.51
C PHE A 473 -8.15 -27.92 -29.43
N ALA A 474 -7.34 -28.96 -29.57
CA ALA A 474 -7.70 -30.16 -30.34
C ALA A 474 -8.93 -30.86 -29.74
N ALA A 475 -9.68 -31.55 -30.60
CA ALA A 475 -10.87 -32.32 -30.21
C ALA A 475 -10.54 -33.79 -29.93
N GLY A 476 -11.35 -34.43 -29.10
CA GLY A 476 -11.27 -35.87 -28.82
C GLY A 476 -9.94 -36.29 -28.19
N GLU A 477 -9.43 -37.44 -28.63
CA GLU A 477 -8.23 -38.10 -28.08
C GLU A 477 -6.94 -37.33 -28.32
N ASN A 478 -6.91 -36.44 -29.32
CA ASN A 478 -5.75 -35.60 -29.63
C ASN A 478 -5.59 -34.41 -28.68
N ARG A 479 -6.56 -34.18 -27.78
CA ARG A 479 -6.54 -33.05 -26.86
C ARG A 479 -5.54 -33.25 -25.74
N ILE A 480 -4.61 -32.29 -25.60
CA ILE A 480 -3.70 -32.18 -24.46
C ILE A 480 -4.10 -30.97 -23.62
N PHE A 481 -4.84 -31.22 -22.53
CA PHE A 481 -5.34 -30.18 -21.63
C PHE A 481 -4.25 -29.68 -20.66
N VAL A 482 -3.24 -29.03 -21.23
CA VAL A 482 -2.13 -28.39 -20.52
C VAL A 482 -2.06 -26.94 -20.97
N SER A 483 -2.07 -26.01 -20.01
CA SER A 483 -1.97 -24.57 -20.24
C SER A 483 -0.72 -24.05 -19.53
N PRO A 484 0.47 -24.12 -20.16
CA PRO A 484 1.73 -23.92 -19.45
C PRO A 484 1.86 -22.54 -18.79
N GLY A 485 2.05 -22.53 -17.47
CA GLY A 485 2.50 -21.37 -16.69
C GLY A 485 3.94 -21.55 -16.17
N ALA A 486 4.38 -20.69 -15.25
CA ALA A 486 5.76 -20.70 -14.73
C ALA A 486 6.17 -22.06 -14.13
N VAL A 487 5.25 -22.73 -13.44
CA VAL A 487 5.53 -24.04 -12.82
C VAL A 487 5.67 -25.15 -13.88
N ASP A 488 4.83 -25.15 -14.90
CA ASP A 488 4.94 -26.07 -16.04
C ASP A 488 6.28 -25.86 -16.76
N MET A 489 6.65 -24.60 -17.01
CA MET A 489 7.94 -24.25 -17.58
C MET A 489 9.11 -24.66 -16.68
N ALA A 490 8.94 -24.63 -15.35
CA ALA A 490 9.90 -25.11 -14.36
C ALA A 490 9.93 -26.65 -14.19
N GLY A 491 9.24 -27.40 -15.05
CA GLY A 491 9.36 -28.85 -15.15
C GLY A 491 8.33 -29.65 -14.35
N VAL A 492 7.23 -29.04 -13.94
CA VAL A 492 6.08 -29.77 -13.36
C VAL A 492 4.84 -29.51 -14.19
N ILE A 493 4.57 -30.40 -15.14
CA ILE A 493 3.41 -30.32 -16.03
C ILE A 493 2.18 -30.81 -15.27
N ILE A 494 1.13 -30.00 -15.25
CA ILE A 494 -0.10 -30.34 -14.54
C ILE A 494 -1.23 -30.57 -15.54
N THR A 495 -1.88 -31.74 -15.45
CA THR A 495 -3.06 -32.07 -16.24
C THR A 495 -4.19 -32.57 -15.34
N PRO A 496 -5.45 -32.14 -15.56
CA PRO A 496 -6.61 -32.68 -14.89
C PRO A 496 -7.18 -33.92 -15.58
N LEU A 497 -6.65 -34.32 -16.75
CA LEU A 497 -7.12 -35.47 -17.51
C LEU A 497 -6.22 -36.69 -17.27
N LEU A 498 -6.85 -37.83 -16.95
CA LEU A 498 -6.12 -39.05 -16.62
C LEU A 498 -5.47 -39.66 -17.86
N GLU A 499 -6.11 -39.51 -19.02
CA GLU A 499 -5.62 -39.94 -20.33
C GLU A 499 -4.33 -39.20 -20.68
N ASN A 500 -4.32 -37.88 -20.56
CA ASN A 500 -3.10 -37.08 -20.74
C ASN A 500 -2.00 -37.49 -19.75
N TYR A 501 -2.35 -37.72 -18.48
CA TYR A 501 -1.38 -38.20 -17.49
C TYR A 501 -0.77 -39.55 -17.88
N SER A 502 -1.55 -40.44 -18.49
CA SER A 502 -1.11 -41.79 -18.84
C SER A 502 -0.24 -41.82 -20.10
N HIS A 503 -0.55 -40.99 -21.11
CA HIS A 503 0.08 -41.08 -22.42
C HIS A 503 1.18 -40.05 -22.71
N LEU A 504 1.19 -38.88 -22.05
CA LEU A 504 2.20 -37.85 -22.34
C LEU A 504 3.61 -38.32 -21.99
N ASP A 505 4.51 -38.27 -22.95
CA ASP A 505 5.92 -38.60 -22.76
C ASP A 505 6.80 -37.34 -22.76
N TYR A 506 8.11 -37.53 -22.60
CA TYR A 506 9.06 -36.42 -22.57
C TYR A 506 9.09 -35.64 -23.89
N HIS A 507 8.93 -36.32 -25.03
CA HIS A 507 8.98 -35.69 -26.35
C HIS A 507 7.77 -34.78 -26.57
N ALA A 508 6.56 -35.26 -26.28
CA ALA A 508 5.34 -34.46 -26.34
C ALA A 508 5.43 -33.20 -25.47
N ILE A 509 6.00 -33.31 -24.26
CA ILE A 509 6.22 -32.15 -23.40
C ILE A 509 7.25 -31.18 -23.99
N CYS A 510 8.33 -31.66 -24.61
CA CYS A 510 9.30 -30.81 -25.30
C CYS A 510 8.68 -30.07 -26.48
N ASP A 511 7.75 -30.71 -27.19
CA ASP A 511 7.02 -30.10 -28.30
C ASP A 511 6.11 -28.98 -27.80
N ILE A 512 5.37 -29.20 -26.71
CA ILE A 512 4.60 -28.16 -26.04
C ILE A 512 5.50 -26.98 -25.65
N TYR A 513 6.65 -27.24 -25.03
CA TYR A 513 7.58 -26.16 -24.65
C TYR A 513 8.07 -25.37 -25.85
N ARG A 514 8.47 -26.05 -26.93
CA ARG A 514 8.96 -25.42 -28.15
C ARG A 514 7.86 -24.58 -28.81
N GLU A 515 6.63 -25.05 -28.77
CA GLU A 515 5.48 -24.33 -29.33
C GLU A 515 5.23 -23.02 -28.56
N VAL A 516 5.24 -23.07 -27.23
CA VAL A 516 4.90 -21.88 -26.41
C VAL A 516 6.07 -20.95 -26.13
N SER A 517 7.30 -21.37 -26.38
CA SER A 517 8.54 -20.59 -26.16
C SER A 517 9.02 -19.90 -27.43
N TRP A 518 9.84 -18.86 -27.27
CA TRP A 518 10.50 -18.21 -28.41
C TRP A 518 11.39 -19.19 -29.20
N PRO A 519 11.47 -19.06 -30.54
CA PRO A 519 12.45 -19.77 -31.34
C PRO A 519 13.88 -19.34 -31.00
N GLU A 520 14.85 -20.21 -31.25
CA GLU A 520 16.27 -19.95 -30.96
C GLU A 520 16.83 -18.71 -31.67
N GLY A 521 16.49 -18.51 -32.95
CA GLY A 521 16.91 -17.31 -33.68
C GLY A 521 16.41 -15.99 -33.08
N MET A 522 15.25 -16.00 -32.41
CA MET A 522 14.74 -14.82 -31.71
C MET A 522 15.51 -14.58 -30.40
N MET A 523 15.91 -15.66 -29.72
CA MET A 523 16.77 -15.59 -28.53
C MET A 523 18.16 -15.06 -28.87
N ASP A 524 18.74 -15.48 -29.99
CA ASP A 524 20.06 -15.01 -30.42
C ASP A 524 20.04 -13.51 -30.77
N THR A 525 18.97 -13.04 -31.43
CA THR A 525 18.77 -11.60 -31.68
C THR A 525 18.62 -10.81 -30.38
N LEU A 526 17.80 -11.30 -29.44
CA LEU A 526 17.62 -10.69 -28.12
C LEU A 526 18.95 -10.49 -27.40
N LEU A 527 19.82 -11.49 -27.43
CA LEU A 527 21.11 -11.44 -26.74
C LEU A 527 22.14 -10.54 -27.44
N LYS A 528 22.05 -10.36 -28.75
CA LYS A 528 22.87 -9.38 -29.48
C LYS A 528 22.49 -7.94 -29.13
N GLU A 529 21.22 -7.70 -28.81
CA GLU A 529 20.71 -6.37 -28.45
C GLU A 529 20.88 -6.03 -26.94
N LEU A 530 21.16 -7.01 -26.08
CA LEU A 530 21.38 -6.84 -24.62
C LEU A 530 22.84 -6.59 -24.26
#